data_AF-A0A7X3HP84-F1
#
_entry.id   AF-A0A7X3HP84-F1
#
_cell.length_a   1.000
_cell.length_b   1.000
_cell.length_c   1.000
_cell.angle_alpha   90.00
_cell.angle_beta   90.00
_cell.angle_gamma   90.00
#
_symmetry.space_group_name_H-M   'P 1'
#
loop_
_entity.id
_entity.type
_entity.pdbx_description
1 polymer ?
#
loop_
_entity_poly.entity_id
_entity_poly.type
_entity_poly.pdbx_seq_one_letter_code
_entity_poly.pdbx_strand_id
1 'polypeptide(L)'
;MKMRILLLALLALAGCAPMVQTAPVQLKPLADGASVRAVRFESNAEVRLDTGYTRTLAQSSVWKPAGRLAQGTVYRPAGTVFTIEGRQVHEAYLVIQDKRLVGFYLPGEQSYSPLTTAVPITTGEIQ
;
A
#
# COMPACT_ATOMS: atom_id res chain seq x y z
N MET A 1 40.18 3.18 -31.64
CA MET A 1 38.73 3.48 -31.60
C MET A 1 37.83 2.32 -31.14
N LYS A 2 38.23 1.04 -31.24
CA LYS A 2 37.38 -0.12 -30.84
C LYS A 2 37.17 -0.28 -29.31
N MET A 3 38.11 0.20 -28.48
CA MET A 3 38.05 0.07 -27.01
C MET A 3 36.98 0.97 -26.34
N ARG A 4 36.66 2.13 -26.95
CA ARG A 4 35.69 3.09 -26.37
C ARG A 4 34.24 2.66 -26.54
N ILE A 5 33.94 1.84 -27.54
CA ILE A 5 32.58 1.34 -27.81
C ILE A 5 32.20 0.22 -26.82
N LEU A 6 33.17 -0.53 -26.29
CA LEU A 6 32.90 -1.56 -25.29
C LEU A 6 32.46 -0.98 -23.93
N LEU A 7 32.94 0.21 -23.54
CA LEU A 7 32.57 0.79 -22.24
C LEU A 7 31.11 1.30 -22.18
N LEU A 8 30.53 1.70 -23.30
CA LEU A 8 29.12 2.17 -23.32
C LEU A 8 28.10 1.02 -23.26
N ALA A 9 28.50 -0.21 -23.61
CA ALA A 9 27.60 -1.37 -23.58
C ALA A 9 27.38 -1.93 -22.16
N LEU A 10 28.31 -1.73 -21.22
CA LEU A 10 28.18 -2.24 -19.84
C LEU A 10 27.30 -1.37 -18.92
N LEU A 11 26.97 -0.14 -19.30
CA LEU A 11 26.11 0.75 -18.49
C LEU A 11 24.60 0.52 -18.72
N ALA A 12 24.23 -0.30 -19.71
CA ALA A 12 22.83 -0.50 -20.10
C ALA A 12 22.07 -1.60 -19.32
N LEU A 13 22.70 -2.29 -18.37
CA LEU A 13 22.09 -3.45 -17.69
C LEU A 13 21.56 -3.21 -16.26
N ALA A 14 21.52 -1.97 -15.77
CA ALA A 14 21.13 -1.70 -14.37
C ALA A 14 19.66 -1.27 -14.16
N GLY A 15 18.75 -1.60 -15.08
CA GLY A 15 17.33 -1.25 -14.97
C GLY A 15 16.48 -2.32 -14.28
N CYS A 16 16.77 -2.70 -13.04
CA CYS A 16 15.84 -3.56 -12.28
C CYS A 16 14.67 -2.71 -11.75
N ALA A 17 13.44 -3.15 -12.00
CA ALA A 17 12.28 -2.58 -11.32
C ALA A 17 12.47 -2.71 -9.80
N PRO A 18 12.11 -1.70 -8.99
CA PRO A 18 12.24 -1.75 -7.54
C PRO A 18 11.26 -2.75 -6.92
N MET A 19 11.68 -3.37 -5.81
CA MET A 19 10.85 -4.28 -5.00
C MET A 19 10.04 -3.48 -3.98
N VAL A 20 8.83 -3.96 -3.66
CA VAL A 20 8.05 -3.43 -2.53
C VAL A 20 8.78 -3.75 -1.23
N GLN A 21 9.10 -2.73 -0.43
CA GLN A 21 9.76 -2.93 0.86
C GLN A 21 8.77 -3.50 1.87
N THR A 22 9.15 -4.54 2.61
CA THR A 22 8.28 -5.18 3.59
C THR A 22 9.01 -5.50 4.89
N ALA A 23 8.29 -5.47 6.00
CA ALA A 23 8.74 -5.93 7.31
C ALA A 23 7.69 -6.87 7.92
N PRO A 24 8.06 -8.05 8.44
CA PRO A 24 7.10 -8.96 9.08
C PRO A 24 6.36 -8.29 10.24
N VAL A 25 5.05 -8.50 10.33
CA VAL A 25 4.20 -7.97 11.42
C VAL A 25 3.11 -8.96 11.80
N GLN A 26 2.58 -8.80 13.01
CA GLN A 26 1.41 -9.55 13.46
C GLN A 26 0.20 -8.63 13.48
N LEU A 27 -0.83 -9.00 12.72
CA LEU A 27 -2.09 -8.26 12.71
C LEU A 27 -2.85 -8.54 14.00
N LYS A 28 -3.06 -7.51 14.82
CA LYS A 28 -3.85 -7.64 16.05
C LYS A 28 -5.34 -7.57 15.70
N PRO A 29 -6.17 -8.50 16.21
CA PRO A 29 -7.62 -8.39 16.08
C PRO A 29 -8.14 -7.06 16.65
N LEU A 30 -9.24 -6.58 16.10
CA LEU A 30 -9.98 -5.49 16.72
C LEU A 30 -10.58 -6.02 18.03
N ALA A 31 -10.45 -5.26 19.11
CA ALA A 31 -11.05 -5.65 20.39
C ALA A 31 -12.58 -5.72 20.26
N ASP A 32 -13.19 -6.64 20.98
CA ASP A 32 -14.65 -6.74 21.05
C ASP A 32 -15.25 -5.43 21.55
N GLY A 33 -16.21 -4.87 20.80
CA GLY A 33 -16.82 -3.58 21.09
C GLY A 33 -16.05 -2.35 20.60
N ALA A 34 -14.89 -2.50 19.95
CA ALA A 34 -14.22 -1.38 19.30
C ALA A 34 -15.08 -0.85 18.14
N SER A 35 -15.50 0.41 18.22
CA SER A 35 -16.32 1.09 17.21
C SER A 35 -15.53 1.50 15.97
N VAL A 36 -14.66 0.63 15.45
CA VAL A 36 -13.97 0.85 14.19
C VAL A 36 -14.95 0.50 13.08
N ARG A 37 -15.40 1.51 12.33
CA ARG A 37 -16.38 1.35 11.26
C ARG A 37 -15.70 1.13 9.92
N ALA A 38 -16.45 0.57 8.96
CA ALA A 38 -16.04 0.60 7.57
C ALA A 38 -16.00 2.04 7.07
N VAL A 39 -15.15 2.29 6.09
CA VAL A 39 -14.97 3.61 5.50
C VAL A 39 -15.29 3.57 4.02
N ARG A 40 -15.85 4.67 3.51
CA ARG A 40 -16.04 4.93 2.09
C ARG A 40 -15.19 6.14 1.70
N PHE A 41 -14.40 6.01 0.64
CA PHE A 41 -13.65 7.14 0.09
C PHE A 41 -14.61 8.17 -0.50
N GLU A 42 -14.45 9.44 -0.13
CA GLU A 42 -15.31 10.54 -0.61
C GLU A 42 -14.74 11.20 -1.87
N SER A 43 -13.45 11.02 -2.12
CA SER A 43 -12.74 11.46 -3.32
C SER A 43 -11.72 10.41 -3.76
N ASN A 44 -11.26 10.51 -5.00
CA ASN A 44 -10.09 9.75 -5.44
C ASN A 44 -8.87 10.15 -4.61
N ALA A 45 -8.04 9.19 -4.24
CA ALA A 45 -6.71 9.44 -3.69
C ALA A 45 -5.66 8.71 -4.54
N GLU A 46 -4.70 9.46 -5.07
CA GLU A 46 -3.56 8.87 -5.77
C GLU A 46 -2.46 8.50 -4.78
N VAL A 47 -1.98 7.26 -4.90
CA VAL A 47 -0.91 6.73 -4.09
C VAL A 47 0.25 6.40 -4.99
N ARG A 48 1.37 7.10 -4.78
CA ARG A 48 2.63 6.78 -5.43
C ARG A 48 3.46 5.91 -4.50
N LEU A 49 3.75 4.70 -4.96
CA LEU A 49 4.61 3.76 -4.25
C LEU A 49 6.08 4.16 -4.43
N ASP A 50 6.92 3.74 -3.47
CA ASP A 50 8.38 3.93 -3.56
C ASP A 50 8.99 3.14 -4.74
N THR A 51 8.23 2.15 -5.25
CA THR A 51 8.56 1.43 -6.48
C THR A 51 8.37 2.26 -7.76
N GLY A 52 7.81 3.47 -7.65
CA GLY A 52 7.52 4.34 -8.78
C GLY A 52 6.23 3.99 -9.53
N TYR A 53 5.45 3.03 -9.04
CA TYR A 53 4.10 2.75 -9.54
C TYR A 53 3.05 3.61 -8.83
N THR A 54 1.94 3.87 -9.50
CA THR A 54 0.81 4.62 -8.96
C THR A 54 -0.43 3.74 -8.85
N ARG A 55 -1.21 3.97 -7.80
CA ARG A 55 -2.53 3.38 -7.61
C ARG A 55 -3.55 4.46 -7.28
N THR A 56 -4.75 4.30 -7.79
CA THR A 56 -5.87 5.16 -7.42
C THR A 56 -6.76 4.41 -6.43
N LEU A 57 -6.94 4.99 -5.25
CA LEU A 57 -8.04 4.62 -4.36
C LEU A 57 -9.27 5.37 -4.85
N ALA A 58 -10.17 4.65 -5.52
CA ALA A 58 -11.31 5.26 -6.17
C ALA A 58 -12.29 5.86 -5.15
N GLN A 59 -12.89 6.98 -5.53
CA GLN A 59 -14.09 7.52 -4.87
C GLN A 59 -15.15 6.43 -4.77
N SER A 60 -15.90 6.45 -3.66
CA SER A 60 -16.94 5.49 -3.30
C SER A 60 -16.45 4.07 -3.01
N SER A 61 -15.15 3.78 -3.14
CA SER A 61 -14.59 2.49 -2.71
C SER A 61 -14.81 2.29 -1.22
N VAL A 62 -15.18 1.06 -0.84
CA VAL A 62 -15.50 0.69 0.54
C VAL A 62 -14.41 -0.19 1.11
N TRP A 63 -14.01 0.11 2.33
CA TRP A 63 -12.95 -0.57 3.03
C TRP A 63 -13.40 -0.96 4.44
N LYS A 64 -13.31 -2.24 4.77
CA LYS A 64 -13.76 -2.81 6.05
C LYS A 64 -12.58 -2.97 6.99
N PRO A 65 -12.73 -2.67 8.28
CA PRO A 65 -11.65 -2.82 9.23
C PRO A 65 -11.30 -4.31 9.38
N ALA A 66 -10.01 -4.60 9.44
CA ALA A 66 -9.45 -5.95 9.45
C ALA A 66 -8.58 -6.22 10.70
N GLY A 67 -8.07 -5.18 11.34
CA GLY A 67 -7.22 -5.31 12.53
C GLY A 67 -6.45 -4.03 12.84
N ARG A 68 -5.44 -4.15 13.69
CA ARG A 68 -4.50 -3.07 14.02
C ARG A 68 -3.05 -3.51 13.91
N LEU A 69 -2.22 -2.55 13.51
CA LEU A 69 -0.77 -2.59 13.60
C LEU A 69 -0.31 -1.41 14.47
N ALA A 70 0.98 -1.36 14.81
CA ALA A 70 1.57 -0.21 15.52
C ALA A 70 1.43 1.09 14.70
N GLN A 71 1.42 0.98 13.38
CA GLN A 71 1.35 2.08 12.42
C GLN A 71 -0.06 2.58 12.16
N GLY A 72 -1.11 1.85 12.56
CA GLY A 72 -2.49 2.28 12.31
C GLY A 72 -3.51 1.16 12.25
N THR A 73 -4.73 1.54 11.85
CA THR A 73 -5.82 0.60 11.64
C THR A 73 -5.75 0.02 10.23
N VAL A 74 -5.90 -1.29 10.12
CA VAL A 74 -5.84 -2.00 8.84
C VAL A 74 -7.24 -2.13 8.27
N TYR A 75 -7.40 -1.78 7.00
CA TYR A 75 -8.65 -1.86 6.26
C TYR A 75 -8.49 -2.69 4.99
N ARG A 76 -9.32 -3.72 4.83
CA ARG A 76 -9.39 -4.56 3.62
C ARG A 76 -10.41 -4.02 2.62
N PRO A 77 -10.19 -4.17 1.31
CA PRO A 77 -11.18 -3.75 0.32
C PRO A 77 -12.45 -4.60 0.43
N ALA A 78 -13.61 -3.99 0.16
CA ALA A 78 -14.89 -4.70 0.12
C ALA A 78 -15.34 -4.93 -1.33
N GLY A 79 -15.64 -6.19 -1.67
CA GLY A 79 -16.18 -6.54 -2.99
C GLY A 79 -15.16 -6.52 -4.14
N THR A 80 -13.88 -6.37 -3.83
CA THR A 80 -12.79 -6.41 -4.81
C THR A 80 -11.47 -6.80 -4.14
N VAL A 81 -10.44 -7.05 -4.93
CA VAL A 81 -9.04 -7.20 -4.48
C VAL A 81 -8.30 -5.93 -4.86
N PHE A 82 -7.50 -5.40 -3.93
CA PHE A 82 -6.60 -4.29 -4.18
C PHE A 82 -5.16 -4.80 -4.15
N THR A 83 -4.35 -4.35 -5.09
CA THR A 83 -2.96 -4.76 -5.20
C THR A 83 -2.01 -3.57 -5.31
N ILE A 84 -0.81 -3.73 -4.77
CA ILE A 84 0.34 -2.85 -5.02
C ILE A 84 1.40 -3.61 -5.80
N GLU A 85 2.26 -2.88 -6.50
CA GLU A 85 3.23 -3.52 -7.39
C GLU A 85 4.63 -2.90 -7.34
N GLY A 86 5.60 -3.74 -7.63
CA GLY A 86 6.98 -3.42 -7.97
C GLY A 86 7.46 -4.47 -8.95
N ARG A 87 8.51 -5.23 -8.59
CA ARG A 87 8.88 -6.46 -9.31
C ARG A 87 7.81 -7.55 -9.28
N GLN A 88 6.97 -7.54 -8.26
CA GLN A 88 5.89 -8.49 -8.03
C GLN A 88 4.60 -7.73 -7.71
N VAL A 89 3.47 -8.42 -7.85
CA VAL A 89 2.14 -7.90 -7.49
C VAL A 89 1.75 -8.53 -6.15
N HIS A 90 1.29 -7.70 -5.23
CA HIS A 90 0.94 -8.10 -3.87
C HIS A 90 -0.49 -7.68 -3.56
N GLU A 91 -1.32 -8.57 -3.00
CA GLU A 91 -2.56 -8.15 -2.36
C GLU A 91 -2.25 -7.20 -1.20
N ALA A 92 -3.01 -6.12 -1.05
CA ALA A 92 -2.71 -5.07 -0.09
C ALA A 92 -3.97 -4.52 0.59
N TYR A 93 -3.89 -4.41 1.92
CA TYR A 93 -4.87 -3.74 2.78
C TYR A 93 -4.30 -2.39 3.21
N LEU A 94 -5.14 -1.37 3.32
CA LEU A 94 -4.71 -0.02 3.71
C LEU A 94 -4.34 -0.01 5.20
N VAL A 95 -3.26 0.68 5.55
CA VAL A 95 -2.96 1.05 6.94
C VAL A 95 -3.20 2.55 7.07
N ILE A 96 -4.21 2.91 7.86
CA ILE A 96 -4.67 4.28 8.02
C ILE A 96 -4.40 4.76 9.45
N GLN A 97 -3.81 5.94 9.55
CA GLN A 97 -3.58 6.67 10.80
C GLN A 97 -3.92 8.15 10.59
N ASP A 98 -4.71 8.74 11.49
CA ASP A 98 -5.03 10.18 11.50
C ASP A 98 -5.47 10.74 10.13
N LYS A 99 -6.39 10.03 9.46
CA LYS A 99 -6.90 10.36 8.10
C LYS A 99 -5.81 10.41 7.02
N ARG A 100 -4.74 9.66 7.20
CA ARG A 100 -3.69 9.46 6.21
C ARG A 100 -3.48 7.97 5.96
N LEU A 101 -3.26 7.63 4.70
CA LEU A 101 -2.71 6.33 4.32
C LEU A 101 -1.20 6.37 4.60
N VAL A 102 -0.73 5.51 5.50
CA VAL A 102 0.68 5.46 5.92
C VAL A 102 1.44 4.26 5.35
N GLY A 103 0.72 3.28 4.81
CA GLY A 103 1.31 2.08 4.24
C GLY A 103 0.26 1.02 3.93
N PHE A 104 0.74 -0.20 3.74
CA PHE A 104 -0.07 -1.36 3.40
C PHE A 104 0.27 -2.57 4.27
N TYR A 105 -0.74 -3.35 4.63
CA TYR A 105 -0.57 -4.69 5.17
C TYR A 105 -0.76 -5.70 4.04
N LEU A 106 0.17 -6.65 3.92
CA LEU A 106 0.15 -7.68 2.88
C LEU A 106 -0.32 -9.00 3.50
N PRO A 107 -1.60 -9.39 3.32
CA PRO A 107 -2.20 -10.50 4.06
C PRO A 107 -1.57 -11.86 3.73
N GLY A 108 -1.16 -12.08 2.48
CA GLY A 108 -0.49 -13.32 2.06
C GLY A 108 0.90 -13.51 2.67
N GLU A 109 1.55 -12.43 3.08
CA GLU A 109 2.93 -12.43 3.59
C GLU A 109 3.02 -12.13 5.08
N GLN A 110 1.93 -11.66 5.71
CA GLN A 110 1.91 -11.14 7.07
C GLN A 110 2.98 -10.06 7.29
N SER A 111 3.06 -9.12 6.35
CA SER A 111 4.08 -8.08 6.32
C SER A 111 3.47 -6.69 6.18
N TYR A 112 4.19 -5.68 6.62
CA TYR A 112 3.87 -4.27 6.46
C TYR A 112 4.80 -3.64 5.44
N SER A 113 4.23 -2.94 4.47
CA SER A 113 4.94 -2.11 3.50
C SER A 113 4.67 -0.63 3.80
N PRO A 114 5.68 0.16 4.20
CA PRO A 114 5.50 1.60 4.43
C PRO A 114 5.27 2.37 3.12
N LEU A 115 4.63 3.54 3.23
CA LEU A 115 4.78 4.60 2.24
C LEU A 115 5.81 5.61 2.75
N THR A 116 6.79 5.99 1.93
CA THR A 116 7.74 7.05 2.33
C THR A 116 7.04 8.39 2.53
N THR A 117 5.95 8.65 1.79
CA THR A 117 5.11 9.84 1.99
C THR A 117 3.67 9.42 2.31
N ALA A 118 3.21 9.74 3.52
CA ALA A 118 1.84 9.49 3.91
C ALA A 118 0.86 10.32 3.05
N VAL A 119 -0.17 9.67 2.51
CA VAL A 119 -1.15 10.30 1.61
C VAL A 119 -2.37 10.76 2.42
N PRO A 120 -2.74 12.06 2.39
CA PRO A 120 -4.00 12.51 2.97
C PRO A 120 -5.18 11.83 2.26
N ILE A 121 -6.16 11.36 3.02
CA ILE A 121 -7.36 10.73 2.47
C ILE A 121 -8.61 11.39 3.06
N THR A 122 -9.69 11.40 2.26
CA THR A 122 -10.99 11.88 2.69
C THR A 122 -11.97 10.71 2.66
N THR A 123 -12.46 10.34 3.84
CA THR A 123 -13.33 9.16 4.01
C THR A 123 -14.49 9.47 4.94
N GLY A 124 -15.67 8.96 4.59
CA GLY A 124 -16.84 8.92 5.46
C GLY A 124 -16.96 7.54 6.12
N GLU A 125 -17.40 7.52 7.38
CA GLU A 125 -17.75 6.27 8.07
C GLU A 125 -19.08 5.71 7.54
N ILE A 126 -19.17 4.39 7.41
CA ILE A 126 -20.39 3.68 7.02
C ILE A 126 -20.63 2.48 7.96
N GLN A 127 -21.91 2.13 8.15
CA GLN A 127 -22.34 1.02 9.00
C GLN A 127 -22.05 -0.35 8.38
#